data_AF-A0A8J3IQD7-F1
#
_entry.id   AF-A0A8J3IQD7-F1
#
_cell.length_a   1.000
_cell.length_b   1.000
_cell.length_c   1.000
_cell.angle_alpha   90.00
_cell.angle_beta   90.00
_cell.angle_gamma   90.00
#
_symmetry.space_group_name_H-M   'P 1'
#
loop_
_entity.id
_entity.type
_entity.pdbx_description
1 polymer ?
#
loop_
_entity_poly.entity_id
_entity_poly.type
_entity_poly.pdbx_seq_one_letter_code
_entity_poly.pdbx_strand_id
1 'polypeptide(L)'
;MRDREAFQKSVKAYLKTGKSSLTELSLELNYTREHLSRILHGQANMTAESVQHTVKALVTLGCLHRRDQARRLLQLMDIPDFPAEDWNANPLSRLDDSSTSHS
;
A
#
# COMPACT_ATOMS: atom_id res chain seq x y z
N MET A 1 -6.55 2.49 -15.62
CA MET A 1 -7.35 1.22 -15.59
C MET A 1 -7.18 0.65 -14.19
N ARG A 2 -8.29 0.35 -13.49
CA ARG A 2 -8.23 -0.22 -12.14
C ARG A 2 -8.02 -1.73 -12.20
N ASP A 3 -6.85 -2.20 -11.80
CA ASP A 3 -6.48 -3.61 -11.68
C ASP A 3 -6.39 -4.04 -10.21
N ARG A 4 -7.56 -4.39 -9.68
CA ARG A 4 -7.72 -4.79 -8.28
C ARG A 4 -7.06 -6.13 -7.97
N GLU A 5 -7.00 -7.04 -8.93
CA GLU A 5 -6.36 -8.34 -8.74
C GLU A 5 -4.84 -8.17 -8.61
N ALA A 6 -4.22 -7.36 -9.47
CA ALA A 6 -2.81 -7.02 -9.36
C ALA A 6 -2.51 -6.23 -8.07
N PHE A 7 -3.40 -5.33 -7.65
CA PHE A 7 -3.28 -4.63 -6.37
C PHE A 7 -3.28 -5.63 -5.21
N GLN A 8 -4.27 -6.53 -5.15
CA GLN A 8 -4.37 -7.55 -4.12
C GLN A 8 -3.13 -8.46 -4.08
N LYS A 9 -2.66 -8.92 -5.24
CA LYS A 9 -1.46 -9.75 -5.36
C LYS A 9 -0.23 -9.01 -4.84
N SER A 10 -0.09 -7.73 -5.18
CA SER A 10 1.02 -6.89 -4.72
C SER A 10 0.99 -6.69 -3.20
N VAL A 11 -0.17 -6.35 -2.61
CA VAL A 11 -0.32 -6.22 -1.15
C VAL A 11 0.09 -7.51 -0.44
N LYS A 12 -0.39 -8.67 -0.90
CA LYS A 12 -0.03 -9.98 -0.33
C LYS A 12 1.46 -10.28 -0.46
N ALA A 13 2.07 -9.91 -1.59
CA ALA A 13 3.50 -10.09 -1.80
C ALA A 13 4.33 -9.22 -0.85
N TYR A 14 3.97 -7.95 -0.67
CA TYR A 14 4.67 -7.04 0.24
C TYR A 14 4.54 -7.46 1.70
N LEU A 15 3.35 -7.89 2.14
CA LEU A 15 3.16 -8.46 3.47
C LEU A 15 4.09 -9.65 3.71
N LYS A 16 4.17 -10.56 2.73
CA LYS A 16 5.08 -11.71 2.81
C LYS A 16 6.55 -11.28 2.92
N THR A 17 6.96 -10.29 2.14
CA THR A 17 8.34 -9.75 2.18
C THR A 17 8.65 -9.10 3.53
N GLY A 18 7.74 -8.28 4.06
CA GLY A 18 7.87 -7.62 5.37
C GLY A 18 7.67 -8.55 6.57
N LYS A 19 7.41 -9.85 6.34
CA LYS A 19 7.04 -10.84 7.37
C LYS A 19 5.82 -10.42 8.21
N SER A 20 4.94 -9.60 7.63
CA SER A 20 3.68 -9.19 8.25
C SER A 20 2.51 -10.00 7.70
N SER A 21 1.42 -9.99 8.44
CA SER A 21 0.19 -10.71 8.14
C SER A 21 -0.92 -9.77 7.70
N LEU A 22 -1.95 -10.34 7.08
CA LEU A 22 -3.18 -9.60 6.79
C LEU A 22 -3.87 -9.12 8.08
N THR A 23 -3.66 -9.82 9.20
CA THR A 23 -4.16 -9.42 10.51
C THR A 23 -3.49 -8.13 10.99
N GLU A 24 -2.15 -8.06 10.92
CA GLU A 24 -1.41 -6.84 11.28
C GLU A 24 -1.81 -5.67 10.40
N LEU A 25 -1.95 -5.88 9.09
CA LEU A 25 -2.45 -4.86 8.18
C LEU A 25 -3.86 -4.39 8.56
N SER A 26 -4.75 -5.30 8.95
CA SER A 26 -6.11 -4.92 9.39
C SER A 26 -6.09 -4.11 10.69
N LEU A 27 -5.18 -4.43 11.62
CA LEU A 27 -5.02 -3.66 12.86
C LEU A 27 -4.51 -2.25 12.58
N GLU A 28 -3.50 -2.09 11.71
CA GLU A 28 -2.99 -0.77 11.31
C GLU A 28 -4.03 0.08 10.57
N LEU A 29 -4.92 -0.55 9.81
CA LEU A 29 -6.02 0.13 9.13
C LEU A 29 -7.25 0.35 10.01
N ASN A 30 -7.22 -0.11 11.27
CA ASN A 30 -8.37 -0.16 12.18
C ASN A 30 -9.61 -0.82 11.54
N TYR A 31 -9.38 -1.86 10.75
CA TYR A 31 -10.41 -2.66 10.09
C TYR A 31 -10.50 -4.04 10.75
N THR A 32 -11.68 -4.66 10.64
CA THR A 32 -11.77 -6.09 10.87
C THR A 32 -11.09 -6.83 9.72
N ARG A 33 -10.48 -7.99 10.02
CA ARG A 33 -9.87 -8.85 9.00
C ARG A 33 -10.86 -9.22 7.89
N GLU A 34 -12.12 -9.46 8.24
CA GLU A 34 -13.19 -9.72 7.26
C GLU A 34 -13.46 -8.52 6.36
N HIS A 35 -13.51 -7.31 6.92
CA HIS A 35 -13.72 -6.09 6.14
C HIS A 35 -12.56 -5.86 5.16
N LEU A 36 -11.32 -5.97 5.63
CA LEU A 36 -10.14 -5.86 4.77
C LEU A 36 -10.14 -6.94 3.68
N SER A 37 -10.52 -8.17 4.00
CA SER A 37 -10.66 -9.25 3.01
C SER A 37 -11.70 -8.89 1.94
N ARG A 38 -12.89 -8.42 2.34
CA ARG A 38 -13.93 -7.97 1.39
C ARG A 38 -13.46 -6.83 0.50
N ILE A 39 -12.70 -5.88 1.04
CA ILE A 39 -12.08 -4.78 0.27
C ILE A 39 -10.99 -5.33 -0.67
N LEU A 40 -10.18 -6.31 -0.29
CA LEU A 40 -9.19 -6.86 -1.22
C LEU A 40 -9.81 -7.74 -2.31
N HIS A 41 -10.93 -8.40 -2.02
CA HIS A 41 -11.57 -9.37 -2.91
C HIS A 41 -12.69 -8.81 -3.79
N GLY A 42 -12.88 -7.48 -3.87
CA GLY A 42 -13.92 -6.93 -4.74
C GLY A 42 -15.29 -6.74 -4.09
N GLN A 43 -15.49 -7.27 -2.89
CA GLN A 43 -16.82 -7.40 -2.26
C GLN A 43 -17.26 -6.14 -1.50
N ALA A 44 -16.37 -5.17 -1.30
CA ALA A 44 -16.65 -3.85 -0.75
C ALA A 44 -16.10 -2.77 -1.68
N ASN A 45 -16.54 -1.52 -1.56
CA ASN A 45 -15.92 -0.42 -2.31
C ASN A 45 -14.53 -0.13 -1.77
N MET A 46 -13.57 0.03 -2.68
CA MET A 46 -12.21 0.44 -2.35
C MET A 46 -12.05 1.90 -2.80
N THR A 47 -12.05 2.83 -1.85
CA THR A 47 -11.93 4.26 -2.13
C THR A 47 -10.46 4.66 -2.31
N ALA A 48 -10.23 5.84 -2.88
CA ALA A 48 -8.88 6.41 -2.97
C ALA A 48 -8.20 6.49 -1.61
N GLU A 49 -8.94 6.94 -0.59
CA GLU A 49 -8.48 7.01 0.80
C GLU A 49 -8.10 5.63 1.35
N SER A 50 -8.93 4.59 1.13
CA SER A 50 -8.59 3.23 1.56
C SER A 50 -7.31 2.70 0.91
N VAL A 51 -7.09 2.99 -0.38
CA VAL A 51 -5.85 2.61 -1.08
C VAL A 51 -4.65 3.34 -0.48
N GLN A 52 -4.75 4.66 -0.30
CA GLN A 52 -3.69 5.48 0.28
C GLN A 52 -3.35 5.06 1.72
N HIS A 53 -4.36 4.78 2.55
CA HIS A 53 -4.17 4.23 3.89
C HIS A 53 -3.51 2.86 3.85
N THR A 54 -3.91 1.98 2.92
CA THR A 54 -3.25 0.67 2.74
C THR A 54 -1.77 0.84 2.41
N VAL A 55 -1.42 1.76 1.52
CA VAL A 55 -0.02 2.05 1.19
C VAL A 55 0.71 2.56 2.43
N LYS A 56 0.19 3.57 3.13
CA LYS A 56 0.80 4.12 4.36
C LYS A 56 0.99 3.03 5.42
N ALA A 57 -0.01 2.17 5.65
CA ALA A 57 0.07 1.05 6.60
C ALA A 57 1.15 0.03 6.22
N LEU A 58 1.29 -0.31 4.93
CA LEU A 58 2.38 -1.18 4.47
C LEU A 58 3.77 -0.57 4.73
N VAL A 59 3.92 0.75 4.62
CA VAL A 59 5.17 1.43 5.00
C VAL A 59 5.38 1.40 6.52
N THR A 60 4.33 1.64 7.31
CA THR A 60 4.39 1.56 8.78
C THR A 60 4.85 0.19 9.24
N LEU A 61 4.34 -0.87 8.63
CA LEU A 61 4.72 -2.26 8.90
C LEU A 61 6.10 -2.65 8.34
N GLY A 62 6.79 -1.76 7.63
CA GLY A 62 8.08 -2.06 6.99
C GLY A 62 7.98 -3.06 5.85
N CYS A 63 6.79 -3.21 5.23
CA CYS A 63 6.56 -4.08 4.07
C CYS A 63 6.93 -3.41 2.74
N LEU A 64 7.04 -2.09 2.74
CA LEU A 64 7.48 -1.27 1.61
C LEU A 64 8.74 -0.52 2.00
N HIS A 65 9.71 -0.48 1.07
CA HIS A 65 11.00 0.18 1.30
C HIS A 65 11.29 1.29 0.29
N ARG A 66 10.60 1.31 -0.86
CA ARG A 66 10.87 2.29 -1.92
C ARG A 66 9.61 3.00 -2.41
N ARG A 67 9.79 4.24 -2.87
CA ARG A 67 8.67 5.08 -3.37
C ARG A 67 8.06 4.53 -4.67
N ASP A 68 8.82 3.85 -5.53
CA ASP A 68 8.31 3.20 -6.75
C ASP A 68 7.28 2.12 -6.44
N GLN A 69 7.50 1.33 -5.38
CA GLN A 69 6.59 0.29 -4.94
C GLN A 69 5.24 0.88 -4.49
N ALA A 70 5.28 1.96 -3.72
CA ALA A 70 4.11 2.69 -3.26
C ALA A 70 3.35 3.34 -4.43
N ARG A 71 4.04 4.02 -5.36
CA ARG A 71 3.43 4.60 -6.57
C ARG A 71 2.74 3.55 -7.43
N ARG A 72 3.38 2.38 -7.60
CA ARG A 72 2.79 1.28 -8.37
C ARG A 72 1.46 0.83 -7.78
N LEU A 73 1.33 0.75 -6.46
CA LEU A 73 0.07 0.40 -5.79
C LEU A 73 -1.03 1.45 -6.08
N LEU A 74 -0.70 2.74 -6.09
CA LEU A 74 -1.65 3.80 -6.45
C LEU A 74 -2.07 3.71 -7.91
N GLN A 75 -1.11 3.51 -8.83
CA GLN A 75 -1.35 3.36 -10.27
C GLN A 75 -2.25 2.18 -10.60
N LEU A 76 -2.06 1.04 -9.93
CA LEU A 76 -2.93 -0.14 -10.10
C LEU A 76 -4.40 0.17 -9.78
N MET A 77 -4.66 1.11 -8.89
CA MET A 77 -6.01 1.51 -8.50
C MET A 77 -6.47 2.82 -9.16
N ASP A 78 -5.70 3.35 -10.11
CA ASP A 78 -5.99 4.61 -10.81
C ASP A 78 -6.16 5.78 -9.82
N ILE A 79 -5.35 5.77 -8.74
CA ILE A 79 -5.36 6.77 -7.68
C ILE A 79 -4.23 7.78 -7.92
N PRO A 80 -4.49 9.09 -7.76
CA PRO A 80 -3.45 10.11 -7.86
C PRO A 80 -2.32 9.85 -6.88
N ASP A 81 -1.11 10.26 -7.28
CA ASP A 81 0.07 10.14 -6.43
C ASP A 81 -0.07 11.00 -5.15
N PHE A 82 0.69 10.66 -4.11
CA PHE A 82 0.75 11.50 -2.92
C PHE A 82 1.37 12.87 -3.24
N PRO A 83 0.87 13.97 -2.65
CA PRO A 83 1.54 15.27 -2.74
C PRO A 83 2.92 15.20 -2.08
N ALA A 84 3.79 16.15 -2.45
CA ALA A 84 5.17 16.18 -1.94
C ALA A 84 5.24 16.27 -0.41
N GLU A 85 4.29 16.96 0.22
CA GLU A 85 4.16 17.03 1.68
C GLU A 85 3.92 15.65 2.32
N ASP A 86 3.03 14.83 1.74
CA ASP A 86 2.75 13.48 2.22
C ASP A 86 3.97 12.58 2.06
N TRP A 87 4.68 12.67 0.93
CA TRP A 87 5.92 11.92 0.69
C TRP A 87 7.02 12.23 1.71
N ASN A 88 7.04 13.44 2.25
CA ASN A 88 8.00 13.88 3.26
C ASN A 88 7.47 13.69 4.69
N ALA A 89 6.22 13.28 4.87
CA ALA A 89 5.61 12.96 6.15
C ALA A 89 5.81 11.48 6.52
N ASN A 90 5.83 11.17 7.82
CA ASN A 90 5.74 9.79 8.28
C ASN A 90 4.35 9.21 7.90
N PRO A 91 4.25 7.93 7.48
CA PRO A 91 5.34 6.95 7.37
C PRO A 91 6.09 6.98 6.03
N LEU A 92 5.59 7.70 5.01
CA LEU A 92 6.10 7.67 3.63
C LEU A 92 7.53 8.21 3.49
N SER A 93 7.96 9.10 4.37
CA SER A 93 9.33 9.63 4.43
C SER A 93 10.41 8.58 4.70
N ARG A 94 10.01 7.39 5.16
CA ARG A 94 10.91 6.24 5.38
C ARG A 94 11.27 5.50 4.10
N LEU A 95 10.55 5.77 3.02
CA LEU A 95 10.78 5.10 1.73
C LEU A 95 11.97 5.74 1.03
N ASP A 96 12.86 4.89 0.54
CA ASP A 96 13.95 5.30 -0.32
C ASP A 96 13.39 5.93 -1.60
N ASP A 97 13.81 7.18 -1.85
CA ASP A 97 13.58 7.89 -3.12
C ASP A 97 14.63 7.52 -4.17
N SER A 98 15.60 6.70 -3.80
CA SER A 98 16.69 6.31 -4.68
C SER A 98 16.18 5.43 -5.83
N SER A 99 15.83 6.10 -6.92
CA SER A 99 16.12 5.65 -8.28
C SER A 99 17.64 5.60 -8.48
N THR A 100 18.38 4.85 -7.67
CA THR A 100 19.77 4.53 -7.95
C THR A 100 19.79 3.51 -9.08
N SER A 101 19.67 4.02 -10.29
CA SER A 101 20.43 3.52 -11.43
C SER A 101 21.89 3.42 -10.97
N HIS A 102 22.33 2.22 -10.58
CA HIS A 102 23.73 1.87 -10.75
C HIS A 102 23.98 1.83 -12.26
N SER A 103 24.66 2.85 -12.78
CA SER A 103 25.30 2.85 -14.10
C SER A 103 26.53 3.74 -14.02
#